data_AF-A0A2A8Y4B1-F1
#
_entry.id   AF-A0A2A8Y4B1-F1
#
_cell.length_a   1.000
_cell.length_b   1.000
_cell.length_c   1.000
_cell.angle_alpha   90.00
_cell.angle_beta   90.00
_cell.angle_gamma   90.00
#
_symmetry.space_group_name_H-M   'P 1'
#
loop_
_entity.id
_entity.type
_entity.pdbx_description
1 polymer ?
#
loop_
_entity_poly.entity_id
_entity_poly.type
_entity_poly.pdbx_seq_one_letter_code
_entity_poly.pdbx_strand_id
1 'polypeptide(L)'
;MKKNMLRIMATVTIMGGLFVSTNVPNVKAEEYPEMIVFDDVPVNYWAYDDIMDVVYNKVMLGYGNGKFGVGDNVTREQVAAVLYRTLNLKKEGPLKNPYKDISERATMFLDEILVLTEHGIFKGDEKGNFRPAAPVTRAEMAQILTNAFTFEVKKNHTFKDVPNNHWAKNAISALQSNHVIVGTGNGKFEPNTVVTREQYATFLNRAVFYFPVKDEDYE
;
A
#
# COMPACT_ATOMS: atom_id res chain seq x y z
N MET A 1 4.05 -27.97 3.28
CA MET A 1 3.63 -27.03 4.35
C MET A 1 2.27 -26.48 3.96
N LYS A 2 1.25 -26.63 4.79
CA LYS A 2 -0.12 -26.16 4.48
C LYS A 2 -0.14 -24.63 4.44
N LYS A 3 -0.38 -24.05 3.26
CA LYS A 3 -0.63 -22.61 3.10
C LYS A 3 -2.03 -22.29 3.60
N ASN A 4 -2.12 -21.35 4.54
CA ASN A 4 -3.38 -20.83 5.02
C ASN A 4 -3.92 -19.84 3.99
N MET A 5 -4.87 -20.29 3.16
CA MET A 5 -5.66 -19.43 2.29
C MET A 5 -6.45 -18.41 3.11
N LEU A 6 -6.26 -17.13 2.82
CA LEU A 6 -7.05 -16.04 3.37
C LEU A 6 -8.47 -16.12 2.77
N ARG A 7 -9.44 -16.59 3.55
CA ARG A 7 -10.86 -16.50 3.18
C ARG A 7 -11.36 -15.09 3.52
N ILE A 8 -11.34 -14.19 2.56
CA ILE A 8 -12.02 -12.89 2.67
C ILE A 8 -13.48 -13.15 2.30
N MET A 9 -14.38 -13.15 3.30
CA MET A 9 -15.82 -13.16 3.05
C MET A 9 -16.23 -11.78 2.53
N ALA A 10 -16.45 -11.66 1.23
CA ALA A 10 -17.23 -10.58 0.66
C ALA A 10 -18.72 -10.92 0.81
N THR A 11 -19.47 -10.09 1.53
CA THR A 11 -20.80 -9.58 1.14
C THR A 11 -21.47 -8.88 2.32
N VAL A 12 -21.70 -7.57 2.19
CA VAL A 12 -22.97 -6.96 2.64
C VAL A 12 -23.40 -5.97 1.56
N THR A 13 -24.41 -6.37 0.78
CA THR A 13 -25.12 -5.48 -0.13
C THR A 13 -26.06 -4.62 0.71
N ILE A 14 -25.71 -3.36 0.96
CA ILE A 14 -26.63 -2.42 1.64
C ILE A 14 -27.60 -1.88 0.59
N MET A 15 -28.72 -2.59 0.40
CA MET A 15 -29.87 -2.06 -0.32
C MET A 15 -30.61 -1.12 0.62
N GLY A 16 -30.40 0.19 0.45
CA GLY A 16 -31.12 1.22 1.21
C GLY A 16 -32.62 1.17 0.90
N GLY A 17 -33.41 0.72 1.87
CA GLY A 17 -34.87 0.78 1.84
C GLY A 17 -35.38 1.66 2.97
N LEU A 18 -36.15 2.71 2.63
CA LEU A 18 -37.00 3.44 3.56
C LEU A 18 -37.95 2.45 4.26
N PHE A 19 -38.00 2.46 5.59
CA PHE A 19 -39.12 1.89 6.33
C PHE A 19 -39.77 2.94 7.22
N VAL A 20 -41.03 3.21 6.91
CA VAL A 20 -41.99 3.97 7.73
C VAL A 20 -42.52 3.05 8.83
N SER A 21 -42.60 3.61 10.04
CA SER A 21 -43.26 3.14 11.28
C SER A 21 -44.31 2.02 11.17
N THR A 22 -44.16 0.95 11.97
CA THR A 22 -44.92 0.72 13.23
C THR A 22 -44.42 -0.58 13.91
N ASN A 23 -44.19 -0.51 15.23
CA ASN A 23 -43.85 -1.61 16.16
C ASN A 23 -42.88 -2.71 15.68
N VAL A 24 -41.58 -2.53 15.92
CA VAL A 24 -40.56 -3.58 15.75
C VAL A 24 -40.21 -4.18 17.13
N PRO A 25 -40.22 -5.52 17.30
CA PRO A 25 -39.72 -6.15 18.53
C PRO A 25 -38.26 -5.75 18.76
N ASN A 26 -37.82 -5.76 20.02
CA ASN A 26 -36.45 -5.38 20.41
C ASN A 26 -35.42 -6.31 19.75
N VAL A 27 -35.00 -5.96 18.54
CA VAL A 27 -33.84 -6.57 17.88
C VAL A 27 -32.64 -6.04 18.64
N LYS A 28 -31.89 -6.92 19.32
CA LYS A 28 -30.55 -6.55 19.79
C LYS A 28 -29.80 -6.10 18.55
N ALA A 29 -29.48 -4.81 18.46
CA ALA A 29 -28.64 -4.27 17.40
C ALA A 29 -27.41 -5.18 17.33
N GLU A 30 -27.23 -5.84 16.19
CA GLU A 30 -25.95 -6.45 15.89
C GLU A 30 -24.92 -5.32 16.05
N GLU A 31 -23.85 -5.56 16.84
CA GLU A 31 -22.75 -4.60 16.93
C GLU A 31 -22.12 -4.50 15.54
N TYR A 32 -22.64 -3.60 14.73
CA TYR A 32 -22.00 -3.20 13.49
C TYR A 32 -20.64 -2.63 13.86
N PRO A 33 -19.55 -3.10 13.23
CA PRO A 33 -18.25 -2.49 13.47
C PRO A 33 -18.39 -0.99 13.28
N GLU A 34 -17.98 -0.23 14.28
CA GLU A 34 -18.04 1.22 14.27
C GLU A 34 -17.44 1.71 12.95
N MET A 35 -18.24 2.43 12.16
CA MET A 35 -17.81 2.88 10.84
C MET A 35 -16.57 3.75 11.03
N ILE A 36 -15.44 3.33 10.45
CA ILE A 36 -14.22 4.12 10.53
C ILE A 36 -14.41 5.36 9.66
N VAL A 37 -14.43 6.53 10.31
CA VAL A 37 -14.53 7.83 9.64
C VAL A 37 -13.27 8.62 9.96
N PHE A 38 -12.72 9.27 8.94
CA PHE A 38 -11.60 10.20 9.11
C PHE A 38 -12.04 11.62 8.78
N ASP A 39 -11.66 12.57 9.62
CA ASP A 39 -12.01 14.00 9.48
C ASP A 39 -11.48 14.59 8.17
N ASP A 40 -10.38 14.04 7.65
CA ASP A 40 -9.69 14.48 6.44
C ASP A 40 -9.98 13.63 5.20
N VAL A 41 -10.97 12.72 5.27
CA VAL A 41 -11.39 11.89 4.13
C VAL A 41 -12.91 11.99 3.92
N PRO A 42 -13.41 13.11 3.33
CA PRO A 42 -14.81 13.24 2.95
C PRO A 42 -15.28 12.12 2.01
N VAL A 43 -16.57 11.74 2.06
CA VAL A 43 -17.15 10.67 1.21
C VAL A 43 -17.01 10.91 -0.30
N ASN A 44 -16.86 12.17 -0.71
CA ASN A 44 -16.64 12.55 -2.12
C ASN A 44 -15.15 12.77 -2.45
N TYR A 45 -14.24 12.43 -1.53
CA TYR A 45 -12.80 12.51 -1.77
C TYR A 45 -12.40 11.47 -2.82
N TRP A 46 -11.52 11.86 -3.75
CA TRP A 46 -11.21 11.02 -4.92
C TRP A 46 -10.62 9.65 -4.58
N ALA A 47 -9.95 9.54 -3.43
CA ALA A 47 -9.35 8.31 -2.92
C ALA A 47 -10.19 7.67 -1.79
N TYR A 48 -11.44 8.12 -1.58
CA TYR A 48 -12.26 7.65 -0.46
C TYR A 48 -12.37 6.13 -0.45
N ASP A 49 -12.84 5.52 -1.55
CA ASP A 49 -13.02 4.07 -1.63
C ASP A 49 -11.70 3.32 -1.42
N ASP A 50 -10.64 3.74 -2.11
CA ASP A 50 -9.31 3.11 -2.00
C ASP A 50 -8.75 3.19 -0.55
N ILE A 51 -8.95 4.31 0.14
CA ILE A 51 -8.55 4.51 1.54
C ILE A 51 -9.38 3.62 2.46
N MET A 52 -10.70 3.62 2.29
CA MET A 52 -11.59 2.84 3.15
C MET A 52 -11.36 1.34 2.99
N ASP A 53 -11.07 0.86 1.79
CA ASP A 53 -10.73 -0.55 1.52
C ASP A 53 -9.46 -0.96 2.29
N VAL A 54 -8.36 -0.21 2.16
CA VAL A 54 -7.11 -0.57 2.85
C VAL A 54 -7.22 -0.44 4.37
N VAL A 55 -8.09 0.45 4.86
CA VAL A 55 -8.33 0.65 6.30
C VAL A 55 -9.23 -0.44 6.87
N TYR A 56 -10.33 -0.77 6.20
CA TYR A 56 -11.25 -1.85 6.60
C TYR A 56 -10.53 -3.19 6.67
N ASN A 57 -9.63 -3.45 5.72
CA ASN A 57 -8.78 -4.65 5.70
C ASN A 57 -7.54 -4.55 6.61
N LYS A 58 -7.40 -3.48 7.41
CA LYS A 58 -6.30 -3.25 8.35
C LYS A 58 -4.91 -3.27 7.72
N VAL A 59 -4.83 -2.99 6.41
CA VAL A 59 -3.58 -2.87 5.65
C VAL A 59 -2.89 -1.57 6.05
N MET A 60 -3.62 -0.46 5.94
CA MET A 60 -3.21 0.86 6.43
C MET A 60 -4.08 1.29 7.60
N LEU A 61 -3.51 2.13 8.46
CA LEU A 61 -4.20 2.71 9.60
C LEU A 61 -4.05 4.24 9.55
N GLY A 62 -5.03 4.96 10.10
CA GLY A 62 -4.88 6.38 10.37
C GLY A 62 -3.94 6.65 11.55
N TYR A 63 -3.72 7.92 11.88
CA TYR A 63 -2.79 8.32 12.94
C TYR A 63 -3.34 8.17 14.37
N GLY A 64 -4.59 7.70 14.53
CA GLY A 64 -5.23 7.54 15.83
C GLY A 64 -5.79 8.85 16.42
N ASN A 65 -5.70 9.97 15.70
CA ASN A 65 -6.24 11.28 16.07
C ASN A 65 -7.45 11.69 15.22
N GLY A 66 -8.18 10.72 14.66
CA GLY A 66 -9.29 10.97 13.73
C GLY A 66 -8.88 11.26 12.29
N LYS A 67 -7.57 11.29 11.96
CA LYS A 67 -7.08 11.56 10.60
C LYS A 67 -6.44 10.34 9.94
N PHE A 68 -6.62 10.24 8.63
CA PHE A 68 -5.86 9.33 7.78
C PHE A 68 -4.47 9.89 7.44
N GLY A 69 -4.35 11.21 7.34
CA GLY A 69 -3.14 11.93 6.92
C GLY A 69 -3.13 12.22 5.41
N VAL A 70 -4.27 12.57 4.83
CA VAL A 70 -4.35 12.93 3.41
C VAL A 70 -3.51 14.17 3.11
N GLY A 71 -2.70 14.12 2.05
CA GLY A 71 -1.78 15.16 1.64
C GLY A 71 -0.39 15.07 2.28
N ASP A 72 -0.23 14.25 3.33
CA ASP A 72 1.09 13.99 3.91
C ASP A 72 1.93 13.12 2.98
N ASN A 73 3.22 13.40 2.89
CA ASN A 73 4.15 12.53 2.17
C ASN A 73 4.43 11.26 2.97
N VAL A 74 4.36 10.10 2.31
CA VAL A 74 4.68 8.83 2.96
C VAL A 74 6.20 8.66 3.08
N THR A 75 6.67 8.29 4.27
CA THR A 75 8.11 8.03 4.51
C THR A 75 8.49 6.60 4.15
N ARG A 76 9.77 6.36 3.89
CA ARG A 76 10.30 5.02 3.58
C ARG A 76 9.99 3.99 4.66
N GLU A 77 10.12 4.36 5.93
CA GLU A 77 9.80 3.45 7.05
C GLU A 77 8.30 3.17 7.18
N GLN A 78 7.43 4.14 6.88
CA GLN A 78 5.98 3.91 6.86
C GLN A 78 5.59 2.94 5.74
N VAL A 79 6.18 3.09 4.55
CA VAL A 79 5.99 2.13 3.44
C VAL A 79 6.45 0.74 3.86
N ALA A 80 7.63 0.63 4.49
CA ALA A 80 8.16 -0.65 4.98
C ALA A 80 7.21 -1.30 6.00
N ALA A 81 6.77 -0.57 7.02
CA ALA A 81 5.86 -1.10 8.03
C ALA A 81 4.54 -1.61 7.43
N VAL A 82 3.98 -0.87 6.47
CA VAL A 82 2.73 -1.28 5.79
C VAL A 82 2.97 -2.50 4.91
N LEU A 83 4.03 -2.54 4.10
CA LEU A 83 4.31 -3.69 3.23
C LEU A 83 4.62 -4.96 4.02
N TYR A 84 5.36 -4.85 5.12
CA TYR A 84 5.64 -5.99 5.99
C TYR A 84 4.35 -6.66 6.48
N ARG A 85 3.39 -5.85 6.94
CA ARG A 85 2.05 -6.32 7.33
C ARG A 85 1.25 -6.87 6.14
N THR A 86 1.26 -6.15 5.03
CA THR A 86 0.49 -6.49 3.81
C THR A 86 0.90 -7.85 3.27
N LEU A 87 2.20 -8.10 3.20
CA LEU A 87 2.79 -9.35 2.73
C LEU A 87 2.77 -10.45 3.80
N ASN A 88 2.27 -10.15 5.00
CA ASN A 88 2.23 -11.06 6.16
C ASN A 88 3.60 -11.72 6.42
N LEU A 89 4.66 -10.94 6.27
CA LEU A 89 6.02 -11.43 6.49
C LEU A 89 6.29 -11.61 7.98
N LYS A 90 7.25 -12.48 8.28
CA LYS A 90 7.70 -12.76 9.64
C LYS A 90 9.20 -12.70 9.69
N LYS A 91 9.72 -12.26 10.84
CA LYS A 91 11.15 -12.34 11.12
C LYS A 91 11.53 -13.79 11.37
N GLU A 92 12.38 -14.35 10.52
CA GLU A 92 12.87 -15.71 10.64
C GLU A 92 14.32 -15.70 11.08
N GLY A 93 14.54 -15.62 12.40
CA GLY A 93 15.88 -15.65 12.99
C GLY A 93 16.58 -14.29 13.02
N PRO A 94 17.92 -14.30 13.19
CA PRO A 94 18.72 -13.08 13.28
C PRO A 94 18.78 -12.34 11.95
N LEU A 95 18.49 -11.03 11.98
CA LEU A 95 18.57 -10.15 10.81
C LEU A 95 19.92 -9.45 10.76
N LYS A 96 20.50 -9.33 9.56
CA LYS A 96 21.71 -8.52 9.37
C LYS A 96 21.32 -7.10 9.01
N ASN A 97 21.80 -6.11 9.75
CA ASN A 97 21.63 -4.71 9.39
C ASN A 97 22.74 -4.24 8.43
N PRO A 98 22.44 -3.95 7.14
CA PRO A 98 23.45 -3.44 6.21
C PRO A 98 23.55 -1.91 6.24
N TYR A 99 22.72 -1.22 7.02
CA TYR A 99 22.57 0.23 6.98
C TYR A 99 23.25 0.91 8.17
N LYS A 100 23.77 2.11 7.94
CA LYS A 100 24.49 2.89 8.96
C LYS A 100 23.59 3.79 9.79
N ASP A 101 22.40 4.11 9.29
CA ASP A 101 21.51 5.14 9.84
C ASP A 101 20.25 4.58 10.50
N ILE A 102 20.11 3.25 10.63
CA ILE A 102 19.02 2.63 11.39
C ILE A 102 19.55 1.76 12.52
N SER A 103 18.85 1.81 13.63
CA SER A 103 19.04 1.03 14.85
C SER A 103 17.74 1.07 15.65
N GLU A 104 17.63 0.29 16.72
CA GLU A 104 16.44 0.29 17.60
C GLU A 104 16.14 1.67 18.20
N ARG A 105 17.14 2.56 18.27
CA ARG A 105 16.96 3.95 18.74
C ARG A 105 16.58 4.92 17.62
N ALA A 106 16.88 4.58 16.37
CA ALA A 106 16.68 5.47 15.23
C ALA A 106 15.33 5.28 14.55
N THR A 107 14.75 4.09 14.62
CA THR A 107 13.42 3.78 14.07
C THR A 107 12.77 2.66 14.87
N MET A 108 11.45 2.73 15.02
CA MET A 108 10.66 1.66 15.61
C MET A 108 10.39 0.49 14.64
N PHE A 109 10.69 0.67 13.35
CA PHE A 109 10.39 -0.30 12.29
C PHE A 109 11.64 -1.07 11.83
N LEU A 110 12.60 -1.28 12.74
CA LEU A 110 13.89 -1.88 12.40
C LEU A 110 13.72 -3.27 11.79
N ASP A 111 12.92 -4.13 12.41
CA ASP A 111 12.72 -5.51 11.96
C ASP A 111 12.00 -5.54 10.59
N GLU A 112 10.98 -4.71 10.39
CA GLU A 112 10.23 -4.60 9.14
C GLU A 112 11.13 -4.16 7.99
N ILE A 113 11.96 -3.14 8.23
CA ILE A 113 12.93 -2.65 7.25
C ILE A 113 13.90 -3.78 6.87
N LEU A 114 14.50 -4.44 7.86
CA LEU A 114 15.51 -5.47 7.62
C LEU A 114 14.94 -6.70 6.93
N VAL A 115 13.75 -7.17 7.30
CA VAL A 115 13.09 -8.30 6.63
C VAL A 115 12.81 -7.96 5.17
N LEU A 116 12.27 -6.77 4.87
CA LEU A 116 11.98 -6.37 3.49
C LEU A 116 13.26 -6.14 2.68
N THR A 117 14.36 -5.74 3.32
CA THR A 117 15.68 -5.67 2.68
C THR A 117 16.21 -7.07 2.33
N GLU A 118 16.08 -8.05 3.22
CA GLU A 118 16.46 -9.44 2.94
C GLU A 118 15.65 -10.05 1.78
N HIS A 119 14.38 -9.67 1.65
CA HIS A 119 13.52 -10.04 0.51
C HIS A 119 13.80 -9.24 -0.78
N GLY A 120 14.77 -8.33 -0.77
CA GLY A 120 15.13 -7.51 -1.93
C GLY A 120 14.09 -6.43 -2.30
N ILE A 121 13.11 -6.18 -1.44
CA ILE A 121 12.06 -5.17 -1.66
C ILE A 121 12.64 -3.78 -1.46
N PHE A 122 13.45 -3.59 -0.42
CA PHE A 122 14.16 -2.35 -0.17
C PHE A 122 15.65 -2.46 -0.44
N LYS A 123 16.21 -1.35 -0.94
CA LYS A 123 17.65 -1.12 -1.03
C LYS A 123 17.97 0.24 -0.43
N GLY A 124 19.13 0.34 0.20
CA GLY A 124 19.66 1.61 0.70
C GLY A 124 20.31 2.42 -0.41
N ASP A 125 20.72 3.63 -0.07
CA ASP A 125 21.51 4.48 -0.95
C ASP A 125 22.96 3.99 -1.09
N GLU A 126 23.70 4.61 -2.00
CA GLU A 126 25.11 4.28 -2.27
C GLU A 126 26.03 4.55 -1.07
N LYS A 127 25.58 5.33 -0.08
CA LYS A 127 26.33 5.63 1.14
C LYS A 127 26.12 4.57 2.23
N GLY A 128 25.21 3.62 1.99
CA GLY A 128 24.84 2.58 2.94
C GLY A 128 23.79 3.04 3.96
N ASN A 129 22.90 3.96 3.60
CA ASN A 129 21.82 4.44 4.45
C ASN A 129 20.45 3.99 3.93
N PHE A 130 19.53 3.70 4.84
CA PHE A 130 18.13 3.43 4.51
C PHE A 130 17.30 4.70 4.36
N ARG A 131 17.59 5.75 5.13
CA ARG A 131 16.88 7.03 5.20
C ARG A 131 15.41 6.88 5.62
N PRO A 132 15.12 6.39 6.84
CA PRO A 132 13.77 5.97 7.25
C PRO A 132 12.72 7.09 7.15
N ALA A 133 13.06 8.31 7.56
CA ALA A 133 12.17 9.46 7.55
C ALA A 133 12.07 10.18 6.18
N ALA A 134 12.83 9.75 5.17
CA ALA A 134 12.78 10.41 3.87
C ALA A 134 11.47 10.07 3.14
N PRO A 135 10.85 11.03 2.44
CA PRO A 135 9.68 10.76 1.60
C PRO A 135 10.08 9.90 0.41
N VAL A 136 9.13 9.09 -0.09
CA VAL A 136 9.34 8.20 -1.24
C VAL A 136 8.92 8.90 -2.53
N THR A 137 9.77 8.91 -3.55
CA THR A 137 9.42 9.39 -4.89
C THR A 137 8.55 8.38 -5.64
N ARG A 138 7.82 8.82 -6.67
CA ARG A 138 6.98 7.95 -7.50
C ARG A 138 7.79 6.84 -8.19
N ALA A 139 9.01 7.13 -8.63
CA ALA A 139 9.89 6.11 -9.21
C ALA A 139 10.37 5.08 -8.17
N GLU A 140 10.74 5.51 -6.96
CA GLU A 140 11.10 4.60 -5.87
C GLU A 140 9.92 3.74 -5.44
N MET A 141 8.74 4.34 -5.28
CA MET A 141 7.51 3.61 -4.97
C MET A 141 7.21 2.56 -6.04
N ALA A 142 7.42 2.90 -7.32
CA ALA A 142 7.21 1.94 -8.40
C ALA A 142 8.15 0.73 -8.28
N GLN A 143 9.43 0.98 -7.98
CA GLN A 143 10.40 -0.10 -7.77
C GLN A 143 10.03 -0.96 -6.55
N ILE A 144 9.66 -0.33 -5.44
CA ILE A 144 9.29 -1.01 -4.20
C ILE A 144 8.08 -1.92 -4.43
N LEU A 145 7.00 -1.42 -5.03
CA LEU A 145 5.80 -2.22 -5.28
C LEU A 145 6.04 -3.31 -6.32
N THR A 146 6.86 -3.05 -7.35
CA THR A 146 7.23 -4.08 -8.33
C THR A 146 8.01 -5.21 -7.67
N ASN A 147 8.94 -4.91 -6.76
CA ASN A 147 9.69 -5.93 -6.03
C ASN A 147 8.79 -6.68 -5.03
N ALA A 148 7.92 -5.97 -4.31
CA ALA A 148 7.04 -6.53 -3.29
C ALA A 148 6.03 -7.54 -3.84
N PHE A 149 5.46 -7.24 -5.01
CA PHE A 149 4.40 -8.03 -5.64
C PHE A 149 4.83 -8.72 -6.93
N THR A 150 6.13 -8.68 -7.25
CA THR A 150 6.75 -9.31 -8.42
C THR A 150 6.02 -9.00 -9.74
N PHE A 151 5.60 -7.73 -9.93
CA PHE A 151 4.84 -7.36 -11.12
C PHE A 151 5.69 -7.46 -12.39
N GLU A 152 5.18 -8.19 -13.38
CA GLU A 152 5.83 -8.31 -14.69
C GLU A 152 5.44 -7.19 -15.65
N VAL A 153 6.35 -6.86 -16.57
CA VAL A 153 6.06 -5.90 -17.65
C VAL A 153 5.22 -6.57 -18.73
N LYS A 154 3.91 -6.27 -18.74
CA LYS A 154 3.01 -6.72 -19.82
C LYS A 154 3.10 -5.81 -21.05
N LYS A 155 3.43 -4.54 -20.85
CA LYS A 155 3.61 -3.53 -21.90
C LYS A 155 4.52 -2.40 -21.42
N ASN A 156 5.30 -1.83 -22.35
CA ASN A 156 6.07 -0.61 -22.08
C ASN A 156 5.15 0.55 -21.69
N HIS A 157 5.63 1.40 -20.78
CA HIS A 157 4.89 2.59 -20.40
C HIS A 157 4.72 3.58 -21.56
N THR A 158 3.77 4.51 -21.41
CA THR A 158 3.47 5.56 -22.41
C THR A 158 3.89 6.97 -21.99
N PHE A 159 4.56 7.10 -20.84
CA PHE A 159 4.96 8.39 -20.28
C PHE A 159 6.11 9.06 -21.02
N LYS A 160 5.96 10.35 -21.34
CA LYS A 160 6.91 11.17 -22.11
C LYS A 160 8.13 11.59 -21.29
N ASP A 161 7.98 11.67 -19.98
CA ASP A 161 9.00 12.09 -19.01
C ASP A 161 9.75 10.92 -18.37
N VAL A 162 9.56 9.71 -18.89
CA VAL A 162 10.32 8.52 -18.51
C VAL A 162 11.10 8.03 -19.74
N PRO A 163 12.37 8.41 -19.90
CA PRO A 163 13.17 7.97 -21.05
C PRO A 163 13.50 6.47 -20.98
N ASN A 164 13.86 5.88 -22.12
CA ASN A 164 14.15 4.44 -22.23
C ASN A 164 15.31 3.95 -21.34
N ASN A 165 16.21 4.84 -20.92
CA ASN A 165 17.33 4.56 -20.03
C ASN A 165 17.05 4.96 -18.57
N HIS A 166 15.82 5.37 -18.23
CA HIS A 166 15.46 5.69 -16.86
C HIS A 166 15.54 4.43 -15.99
N TRP A 167 16.21 4.51 -14.84
CA TRP A 167 16.46 3.35 -13.97
C TRP A 167 15.17 2.63 -13.53
N ALA A 168 14.09 3.38 -13.28
CA ALA A 168 12.79 2.83 -12.90
C ALA A 168 11.88 2.45 -14.08
N LYS A 169 12.34 2.53 -15.33
CA LYS A 169 11.49 2.35 -16.53
C LYS A 169 10.70 1.04 -16.51
N ASN A 170 11.36 -0.06 -16.14
CA ASN A 170 10.71 -1.38 -16.12
C ASN A 170 9.66 -1.47 -15.00
N ALA A 171 9.98 -1.00 -13.79
CA ALA A 171 9.02 -0.95 -12.69
C ALA A 171 7.80 -0.09 -13.03
N ILE A 172 8.02 1.10 -13.62
CA ILE A 172 6.93 1.98 -14.07
C ILE A 172 6.08 1.29 -15.15
N SER A 173 6.70 0.59 -16.09
CA SER A 173 5.98 -0.16 -17.14
C SER A 173 5.17 -1.32 -16.55
N ALA A 174 5.74 -2.06 -15.60
CA ALA A 174 5.05 -3.14 -14.89
C ALA A 174 3.81 -2.61 -14.18
N LEU A 175 3.95 -1.56 -13.37
CA LEU A 175 2.81 -1.03 -12.62
C LEU A 175 1.76 -0.36 -13.49
N GLN A 176 2.14 0.32 -14.58
CA GLN A 176 1.16 0.89 -15.51
C GLN A 176 0.40 -0.23 -16.23
N SER A 177 1.11 -1.25 -16.73
CA SER A 177 0.49 -2.34 -17.50
C SER A 177 -0.30 -3.34 -16.64
N ASN A 178 -0.09 -3.34 -15.32
CA ASN A 178 -0.92 -4.02 -14.34
C ASN A 178 -1.92 -3.07 -13.65
N HIS A 179 -2.15 -1.87 -14.17
CA HIS A 179 -3.13 -0.89 -13.65
C HIS A 179 -2.98 -0.52 -12.15
N VAL A 180 -1.79 -0.70 -11.57
CA VAL A 180 -1.51 -0.34 -10.17
C VAL A 180 -1.26 1.16 -10.05
N ILE A 181 -0.48 1.73 -10.97
CA ILE A 181 -0.20 3.17 -11.00
C ILE A 181 -0.65 3.79 -12.32
N VAL A 182 -1.23 4.98 -12.21
CA VAL A 182 -1.57 5.85 -13.33
C VAL A 182 -0.65 7.08 -13.34
N GLY A 183 -0.50 7.70 -14.52
CA GLY A 183 0.22 8.97 -14.64
C GLY A 183 -0.52 10.14 -13.99
N THR A 184 0.15 11.28 -13.89
CA THR A 184 -0.41 12.50 -13.29
C THR A 184 -1.15 13.38 -14.31
N GLY A 185 -1.25 12.92 -15.56
CA GLY A 185 -1.90 13.63 -16.66
C GLY A 185 -0.90 14.09 -17.73
N ASN A 186 -1.40 14.61 -18.86
CA ASN A 186 -0.59 15.14 -19.96
C ASN A 186 0.48 14.18 -20.52
N GLY A 187 0.28 12.87 -20.35
CA GLY A 187 1.25 11.84 -20.72
C GLY A 187 2.50 11.82 -19.83
N LYS A 188 2.42 12.28 -18.58
CA LYS A 188 3.53 12.30 -17.61
C LYS A 188 3.35 11.28 -16.48
N PHE A 189 4.47 10.79 -15.96
CA PHE A 189 4.55 9.98 -14.76
C PHE A 189 5.01 10.79 -13.53
N GLU A 190 5.88 11.78 -13.73
CA GLU A 190 6.54 12.58 -12.70
C GLU A 190 7.38 11.75 -11.72
N PRO A 191 8.45 11.08 -12.20
CA PRO A 191 9.20 10.08 -11.42
C PRO A 191 9.83 10.61 -10.12
N ASN A 192 10.17 11.90 -10.08
CA ASN A 192 10.86 12.53 -8.95
C ASN A 192 9.90 13.19 -7.93
N THR A 193 8.60 13.23 -8.23
CA THR A 193 7.60 13.77 -7.29
C THR A 193 7.41 12.81 -6.14
N VAL A 194 7.28 13.33 -4.92
CA VAL A 194 7.02 12.53 -3.71
C VAL A 194 5.58 12.02 -3.68
N VAL A 195 5.40 10.84 -3.10
CA VAL A 195 4.10 10.16 -3.00
C VAL A 195 3.40 10.56 -1.70
N THR A 196 2.15 10.99 -1.81
CA THR A 196 1.29 11.26 -0.65
C THR A 196 0.68 9.97 -0.09
N ARG A 197 0.22 9.98 1.16
CA ARG A 197 -0.36 8.81 1.82
C ARG A 197 -1.58 8.24 1.09
N GLU A 198 -2.47 9.08 0.59
CA GLU A 198 -3.64 8.66 -0.19
C GLU A 198 -3.27 8.08 -1.55
N GLN A 199 -2.21 8.59 -2.19
CA GLN A 199 -1.68 7.99 -3.42
C GLN A 199 -1.10 6.61 -3.12
N TYR A 200 -0.35 6.47 -2.03
CA TYR A 200 0.16 5.16 -1.61
C TYR A 200 -0.97 4.18 -1.29
N ALA A 201 -2.01 4.62 -0.57
CA ALA A 201 -3.21 3.83 -0.29
C ALA A 201 -3.86 3.34 -1.60
N THR A 202 -4.04 4.24 -2.56
CA THR A 202 -4.58 3.93 -3.89
C THR A 202 -3.74 2.87 -4.62
N PHE A 203 -2.41 3.01 -4.62
CA PHE A 203 -1.53 2.05 -5.30
C PHE A 203 -1.57 0.69 -4.60
N LEU A 204 -1.57 0.68 -3.27
CA LEU A 204 -1.62 -0.55 -2.50
C LEU A 204 -2.98 -1.26 -2.63
N ASN A 205 -4.08 -0.50 -2.64
CA ASN A 205 -5.42 -1.04 -2.85
C ASN A 205 -5.49 -1.78 -4.19
N ARG A 206 -4.99 -1.14 -5.25
CA ARG A 206 -4.92 -1.74 -6.59
C ARG A 206 -4.01 -2.95 -6.64
N ALA A 207 -2.85 -2.89 -6.00
CA ALA A 207 -1.91 -4.02 -5.97
C ALA A 207 -2.46 -5.25 -5.23
N VAL A 208 -3.26 -5.06 -4.18
CA VAL A 208 -3.70 -6.15 -3.29
C VAL A 208 -5.08 -6.68 -3.66
N PHE A 209 -6.06 -5.80 -3.90
CA PHE A 209 -7.47 -6.20 -3.99
C PHE A 209 -7.99 -6.29 -5.43
N TYR A 210 -7.41 -5.51 -6.36
CA TYR A 210 -7.80 -5.56 -7.77
C TYR A 210 -6.96 -6.53 -8.61
N PHE A 211 -5.76 -6.87 -8.15
CA PHE A 211 -4.86 -7.83 -8.80
C PHE A 211 -4.38 -8.87 -7.80
N PRO A 212 -5.23 -9.83 -7.38
CA PRO A 212 -4.76 -10.93 -6.56
C PRO A 212 -3.58 -11.61 -7.27
N VAL A 213 -2.50 -11.85 -6.53
CA VAL A 213 -1.41 -12.73 -6.95
C VAL A 213 -2.06 -14.03 -7.42
N LYS A 214 -1.88 -14.40 -8.68
CA LYS A 214 -2.38 -15.68 -9.19
C LYS A 214 -1.79 -16.79 -8.32
N ASP A 215 -2.64 -17.56 -7.66
CA ASP A 215 -2.31 -18.79 -6.94
C ASP A 215 -1.87 -19.93 -7.91
N GLU A 216 -1.14 -19.62 -8.99
CA GLU A 216 -0.86 -20.57 -10.10
C GLU A 216 0.39 -21.43 -9.88
N ASP A 217 1.08 -21.35 -8.73
CA ASP A 217 2.25 -22.20 -8.40
C ASP A 217 1.94 -23.35 -7.41
N TYR A 218 0.76 -23.97 -7.52
CA TYR A 218 0.46 -25.26 -6.87
C TYR A 218 -0.32 -26.20 -7.78
N GLU A 219 0.41 -26.86 -8.68
CA GLU A 219 0.14 -28.26 -9.04
C GLU A 219 1.20 -29.17 -8.37
#